data_AF-A0A5B0W1A1-F1
#
_entry.id   AF-A0A5B0W1A1-F1
#
_cell.length_a   1.000
_cell.length_b   1.000
_cell.length_c   1.000
_cell.angle_alpha   90.00
_cell.angle_beta   90.00
_cell.angle_gamma   90.00
#
_symmetry.space_group_name_H-M   'P 1'
#
loop_
_entity.id
_entity.type
_entity.pdbx_description
1 polymer ?
#
loop_
_entity_poly.entity_id
_entity_poly.type
_entity_poly.pdbx_seq_one_letter_code
_entity_poly.pdbx_strand_id
1 'polypeptide(L)'
;MSVKSSISLTDQQDAFARSLVETGRYSSLSSVLQQGLELLRQKTEAEAAETEALRMLIRRRVDGPKISVTDMEERIESMIEKKRRALRVES
;
A
#
# COMPACT_ATOMS: atom_id res chain seq x y z
N MET A 1 -25.06 -12.95 1.68
CA MET A 1 -25.50 -14.07 0.80
C MET A 1 -24.29 -14.60 0.05
N SER A 2 -24.12 -15.93 -0.05
CA SER A 2 -23.03 -16.54 -0.84
C SER A 2 -23.59 -17.16 -2.12
N VAL A 3 -22.93 -16.91 -3.26
CA VAL A 3 -23.25 -17.56 -4.54
C VAL A 3 -22.41 -18.83 -4.66
N LYS A 4 -23.01 -19.93 -5.12
CA LYS A 4 -22.29 -21.17 -5.43
C LYS A 4 -21.80 -21.11 -6.87
N SER A 5 -20.49 -21.20 -7.07
CA SER A 5 -19.85 -21.21 -8.38
C SER A 5 -18.98 -22.45 -8.53
N SER A 6 -19.00 -23.06 -9.71
CA SER A 6 -18.06 -24.12 -10.08
C SER A 6 -16.81 -23.47 -10.66
N ILE A 7 -15.63 -23.78 -10.12
CA ILE A 7 -14.34 -23.24 -10.56
C ILE A 7 -13.34 -24.37 -10.72
N SER A 8 -12.44 -24.23 -11.70
CA SER A 8 -11.31 -25.15 -11.86
C SER A 8 -10.13 -24.64 -11.03
N LEU A 9 -9.50 -25.56 -10.29
CA LEU A 9 -8.24 -25.33 -9.59
C LEU A 9 -7.16 -26.19 -10.23
N THR A 10 -5.92 -25.70 -10.18
CA THR A 10 -4.77 -26.57 -10.43
C THR A 10 -4.64 -27.59 -9.31
N ASP A 11 -4.04 -28.75 -9.60
CA ASP A 11 -3.81 -29.80 -8.59
C ASP A 11 -3.05 -29.26 -7.37
N GLN A 12 -2.08 -28.36 -7.59
CA GLN A 12 -1.32 -27.72 -6.51
C GLN A 12 -2.20 -26.81 -5.63
N GLN A 13 -3.12 -26.05 -6.22
CA GLN A 13 -4.05 -25.19 -5.48
C GLN A 13 -5.06 -26.01 -4.67
N ASP A 14 -5.60 -27.08 -5.26
CA ASP A 14 -6.53 -27.98 -4.57
C ASP A 14 -5.84 -28.68 -3.38
N ALA A 15 -4.65 -29.26 -3.60
CA ALA A 15 -3.88 -29.90 -2.55
C ALA A 15 -3.53 -28.94 -1.40
N PHE A 16 -3.09 -27.73 -1.73
CA PHE A 16 -2.82 -26.70 -0.72
C PHE A 16 -4.09 -26.35 0.07
N ALA A 17 -5.19 -26.05 -0.61
CA ALA A 17 -6.44 -25.67 0.05
C ALA A 17 -7.01 -26.80 0.93
N ARG A 18 -6.87 -28.07 0.51
CA ARG A 18 -7.24 -29.24 1.33
C ARG A 18 -6.39 -29.36 2.58
N SER A 19 -5.06 -29.21 2.47
CA SER A 19 -4.17 -29.28 3.64
C SER A 19 -4.54 -28.25 4.73
N LEU A 20 -5.01 -27.06 4.32
CA LEU A 20 -5.47 -26.03 5.24
C LEU A 20 -6.78 -26.39 5.96
N VAL A 21 -7.62 -27.20 5.34
CA VAL A 21 -8.85 -27.72 5.95
C VAL A 21 -8.54 -28.90 6.86
N GLU A 22 -7.69 -29.83 6.40
CA GLU A 22 -7.27 -31.02 7.16
C GLU A 22 -6.55 -30.67 8.46
N THR A 23 -5.74 -29.61 8.44
CA THR A 23 -5.07 -29.06 9.63
C THR A 23 -6.01 -28.28 10.56
N GLY A 24 -7.29 -28.12 10.19
CA GLY A 24 -8.29 -27.40 10.97
C GLY A 24 -8.17 -25.88 10.92
N ARG A 25 -7.28 -25.33 10.08
CA ARG A 25 -7.12 -23.87 9.94
C ARG A 25 -8.35 -23.22 9.30
N TYR A 26 -9.05 -23.96 8.45
CA TYR A 26 -10.29 -23.53 7.80
C TYR A 26 -11.34 -24.63 7.87
N SER A 27 -12.61 -24.24 7.97
CA SER A 27 -13.74 -25.18 8.08
C SER A 27 -14.13 -25.83 6.75
N SER A 28 -13.72 -25.26 5.62
CA SER A 28 -14.06 -25.74 4.28
C SER A 28 -13.18 -25.15 3.17
N LEU A 29 -13.14 -25.80 2.00
CA LEU A 29 -12.50 -25.26 0.80
C LEU A 29 -13.08 -23.90 0.40
N SER A 30 -14.39 -23.72 0.50
CA SER A 30 -15.04 -22.45 0.21
C SER A 30 -14.54 -21.32 1.11
N SER A 31 -14.30 -21.58 2.40
CA SER A 31 -13.75 -20.57 3.31
C SER A 31 -12.31 -20.16 2.97
N VAL A 32 -11.49 -21.11 2.50
CA VAL A 32 -10.13 -20.82 2.02
C VAL A 32 -10.18 -19.90 0.80
N LEU A 33 -11.03 -20.23 -0.18
CA LEU A 33 -11.17 -19.45 -1.42
C LEU A 33 -11.74 -18.05 -1.15
N GLN A 34 -12.74 -17.94 -0.27
CA GLN A 34 -13.31 -16.64 0.13
C GLN A 34 -12.25 -15.76 0.78
N GLN A 35 -11.46 -16.31 1.71
CA GLN A 35 -10.37 -15.57 2.33
C GLN A 35 -9.28 -15.17 1.31
N GLY A 36 -8.94 -16.08 0.39
CA GLY A 36 -7.99 -15.80 -0.68
C GLY A 36 -8.44 -14.66 -1.61
N LEU A 37 -9.72 -14.65 -1.99
CA LEU A 37 -10.30 -13.57 -2.79
C LEU A 37 -10.35 -12.25 -2.04
N GLU A 38 -10.66 -12.27 -0.74
CA GLU A 38 -10.66 -11.07 0.09
C GLU A 38 -9.25 -10.47 0.22
N LEU A 39 -8.23 -11.32 0.41
CA LEU A 39 -6.83 -10.88 0.41
C LEU A 39 -6.41 -10.28 -0.93
N LEU A 40 -6.84 -10.89 -2.05
CA LEU A 40 -6.58 -10.36 -3.38
C LEU A 40 -7.25 -9.00 -3.57
N ARG A 41 -8.52 -8.86 -3.17
CA ARG A 41 -9.28 -7.60 -3.23
C ARG A 41 -8.57 -6.50 -2.45
N GLN A 42 -8.22 -6.77 -1.18
CA GLN A 42 -7.52 -5.81 -0.32
C GLN A 42 -6.20 -5.36 -0.93
N LYS A 43 -5.42 -6.30 -1.48
CA LYS A 43 -4.16 -5.99 -2.17
C LYS A 43 -4.40 -5.09 -3.39
N THR A 44 -5.34 -5.44 -4.25
CA THR A 44 -5.64 -4.66 -5.46
C THR A 44 -6.14 -3.26 -5.13
N GLU A 45 -6.99 -3.12 -4.10
CA GLU A 45 -7.47 -1.81 -3.66
C GLU A 45 -6.35 -0.95 -3.06
N ALA A 46 -5.46 -1.53 -2.26
CA ALA A 46 -4.30 -0.84 -1.73
C ALA A 46 -3.37 -0.36 -2.84
N GLU A 47 -3.00 -1.23 -3.78
CA GLU A 47 -2.16 -0.88 -4.94
C GLU A 47 -2.78 0.23 -5.78
N ALA A 48 -4.10 0.20 -5.99
CA ALA A 48 -4.82 1.24 -6.73
C ALA A 48 -4.80 2.58 -5.97
N ALA A 49 -5.05 2.57 -4.66
CA ALA A 49 -5.05 3.76 -3.83
C ALA A 49 -3.65 4.40 -3.74
N GLU A 50 -2.60 3.60 -3.54
CA GLU A 50 -1.21 4.06 -3.54
C GLU A 50 -0.81 4.67 -4.88
N THR A 51 -1.19 4.00 -5.98
CA THR A 51 -0.90 4.51 -7.32
C THR A 51 -1.59 5.85 -7.57
N GLU A 52 -2.85 6.01 -7.15
CA GLU A 52 -3.56 7.27 -7.32
C GLU A 52 -2.99 8.38 -6.44
N ALA A 53 -2.63 8.07 -5.19
CA ALA A 53 -1.95 9.01 -4.31
C ALA A 53 -0.62 9.49 -4.92
N LEU A 54 0.17 8.58 -5.50
CA LEU A 54 1.42 8.93 -6.19
C LEU A 54 1.16 9.81 -7.43
N ARG A 55 0.15 9.49 -8.25
CA ARG A 55 -0.24 10.33 -9.39
C ARG A 55 -0.62 11.73 -8.95
N MET A 56 -1.40 11.86 -7.88
CA MET A 56 -1.77 13.17 -7.32
C MET A 56 -0.56 13.95 -6.82
N LEU A 57 0.38 13.31 -6.12
CA LEU A 57 1.61 13.94 -5.65
C LEU A 57 2.47 14.44 -6.81
N ILE A 58 2.64 13.63 -7.86
CA ILE A 58 3.40 14.00 -9.05
C ILE A 58 2.73 15.18 -9.76
N ARG A 59 1.43 15.11 -10.03
CA ARG A 59 0.68 16.23 -10.65
C ARG A 59 0.85 17.51 -9.86
N ARG A 60 0.59 17.46 -8.55
CA ARG A 60 0.78 18.62 -7.66
C ARG A 60 2.20 19.18 -7.72
N ARG A 61 3.22 18.31 -7.82
CA ARG A 61 4.62 18.75 -7.91
C ARG A 61 4.95 19.39 -9.26
N VAL A 62 4.46 18.81 -10.36
CA VAL A 62 4.68 19.27 -11.73
C VAL A 62 3.99 20.61 -12.00
N ASP A 63 2.76 20.75 -11.51
CA ASP A 63 1.93 21.94 -11.67
C ASP A 63 2.30 23.04 -10.67
N GLY A 64 3.00 22.67 -9.59
CA GLY A 64 3.49 23.60 -8.57
C GLY A 64 4.69 24.43 -9.03
N PRO A 65 5.03 25.50 -8.27
CA PRO A 65 6.20 26.32 -8.53
C PRO A 65 7.49 25.50 -8.61
N LYS A 66 8.31 25.84 -9.60
CA LYS A 66 9.66 25.31 -9.77
C LYS A 66 10.62 26.40 -9.32
N ILE A 67 11.68 26.00 -8.62
CA ILE A 67 12.73 26.90 -8.14
C ILE A 67 14.06 26.40 -8.70
N SER A 68 15.03 27.30 -8.82
CA SER A 68 16.38 26.91 -9.20
C SER A 68 17.05 26.10 -8.08
N VAL A 69 18.15 25.43 -8.42
CA VAL A 69 18.96 24.72 -7.41
C VAL A 69 19.52 25.72 -6.39
N THR A 70 20.00 26.88 -6.84
CA THR A 70 20.52 27.94 -5.96
C THR A 70 19.45 28.45 -4.99
N ASP A 71 18.24 28.74 -5.47
CA ASP A 71 17.13 29.16 -4.58
C ASP A 71 16.76 28.06 -3.56
N MET A 72 16.90 26.79 -3.94
CA MET A 72 16.65 25.66 -3.06
C MET A 72 17.70 25.58 -1.96
N GLU A 73 18.99 25.71 -2.29
CA GLU A 73 20.11 25.69 -1.35
C GLU A 73 19.97 26.79 -0.30
N GLU A 74 19.69 28.03 -0.74
CA GLU A 74 19.50 29.17 0.17
C GLU A 74 18.32 28.95 1.15
N ARG A 75 17.21 28.39 0.66
CA ARG A 75 16.04 28.08 1.49
C ARG A 75 16.34 27.00 2.53
N ILE A 76 17.10 25.97 2.14
CA ILE A 76 17.49 24.89 3.04
C ILE A 76 18.40 25.44 4.14
N GLU A 77 19.42 26.22 3.78
CA GLU A 77 20.35 26.83 4.76
C GLU A 77 19.59 27.74 5.74
N SER A 78 18.68 28.58 5.22
CA SER A 78 17.82 29.43 6.05
C SER A 78 16.96 28.62 7.03
N MET A 79 16.40 27.50 6.58
CA MET A 79 15.61 26.60 7.45
C MET A 79 16.47 25.97 8.55
N ILE A 80 17.68 25.52 8.22
CA ILE A 80 18.63 24.93 9.16
C ILE A 80 19.02 25.95 10.23
N GLU A 81 19.40 27.16 9.82
CA GLU A 81 19.79 28.22 10.75
C GLU A 81 18.64 28.64 11.68
N LYS A 82 17.40 28.71 11.16
CA LYS A 82 16.21 28.93 11.99
C LYS A 82 16.02 27.84 13.04
N LYS A 83 16.15 26.56 12.65
CA LYS A 83 16.03 25.43 13.58
C LYS A 83 17.14 25.44 14.64
N ARG A 84 18.38 25.73 14.26
CA ARG A 84 19.52 25.84 15.19
C ARG A 84 19.31 26.95 16.21
N ARG A 85 18.80 28.11 15.78
CA ARG A 85 18.49 29.23 16.68
C ARG A 85 17.35 28.88 17.64
N ALA A 86 16.29 28.23 17.17
CA ALA A 86 15.19 27.80 18.03
C ALA A 86 15.67 26.84 19.13
N LEU A 87 16.46 25.83 18.77
CA LEU A 87 17.01 24.86 19.73
C LEU A 87 18.02 25.49 20.71
N ARG A 88 18.78 26.51 20.29
CA ARG A 88 19.70 27.26 21.16
C ARG A 88 19.02 28.21 22.12
N VAL A 89 17.78 28.63 21.85
CA VAL A 89 16.99 29.48 22.76
C VAL A 89 16.26 28.64 23.82
N GLU A 90 16.07 27.34 23.56
CA GLU A 90 15.48 26.38 24.50
C GLU A 90 16.52 25.68 25.41
N SER A 91 17.83 25.94 25.22
CA SER A 91 18.94 25.42 26.05
C SER A 91 19.55 26.52 26.91
#